data_AF-A0A2N6QQP7-F1
#
_entry.id   AF-A0A2N6QQP7-F1
#
_cell.length_a   1.000
_cell.length_b   1.000
_cell.length_c   1.000
_cell.angle_alpha   90.00
_cell.angle_beta   90.00
_cell.angle_gamma   90.00
#
_symmetry.space_group_name_H-M   'P 1'
#
loop_
_entity.id
_entity.type
_entity.pdbx_description
1 polymer ?
#
loop_
_entity_poly.entity_id
_entity_poly.type
_entity_poly.pdbx_seq_one_letter_code
_entity_poly.pdbx_strand_id
1 'polypeptide(L)'
;MACSDDVDVDAVYITAAEKTPVTTFSVKQQGDAMGLTISSALKVEEDVSTELAIDNSLVETYNSMHGENYQSLPEGTFALSQTTLTIKKGGYRSESTSLQVSKLENLKKGMNYLLPVRMTSKNKRYPQLPGSDVLYVVVNRTLLMNVPRLNGSNCFKVTFKDNDVSRLQNLDAFTLEARVCLWEMPKYYGGNLMGILGFPENSDDGKSAWLFVDGTPDRVGGEGNVPVFMFGLKQWAVYAGRLGYSIAKNEWYHVAGVFANNKLSLYIDGILFAEADYAKKVSFTNNFYIGAAPGVQNGFYLKGSVNECRFWTRALTPQELKNPLHQCFVETNSKGLEGYWKLDDGTDECKDYTGHGHTAHKDGYGEITWQKEVPCPFH
;
A
#
# COMPACT_ATOMS: atom_id res chain seq x y z
N MET A 1 -41.63 34.61 -35.90
CA MET A 1 -40.19 34.93 -35.85
C MET A 1 -39.54 33.74 -35.18
N ALA A 2 -38.81 32.97 -36.00
CA ALA A 2 -37.95 31.82 -35.69
C ALA A 2 -38.49 30.71 -34.75
N CYS A 3 -39.04 29.64 -35.34
CA CYS A 3 -38.71 28.30 -34.86
C CYS A 3 -37.18 28.16 -34.98
N SER A 4 -36.48 27.89 -33.88
CA SER A 4 -35.15 27.30 -33.99
C SER A 4 -35.36 25.86 -34.41
N ASP A 5 -35.01 25.54 -35.66
CA ASP A 5 -34.81 24.17 -36.06
C ASP A 5 -33.85 23.54 -35.05
N ASP A 6 -34.34 22.57 -34.26
CA ASP A 6 -33.48 21.62 -33.57
C ASP A 6 -32.76 20.85 -34.68
N VAL A 7 -31.61 21.37 -35.09
CA VAL A 7 -30.64 20.60 -35.83
C VAL A 7 -30.18 19.54 -34.85
N ASP A 8 -30.72 18.34 -34.99
CA ASP A 8 -30.21 17.13 -34.36
C ASP A 8 -28.82 16.90 -34.96
N VAL A 9 -27.83 17.61 -34.41
CA VAL A 9 -26.46 17.53 -34.92
C VAL A 9 -25.91 16.20 -34.40
N ASP A 10 -25.72 15.25 -35.30
CA ASP A 10 -25.04 14.00 -35.00
C ASP A 10 -23.64 14.33 -34.45
N ALA A 11 -23.46 14.27 -33.13
CA ALA A 11 -22.20 14.64 -32.50
C ALA A 11 -21.30 13.43 -32.27
N VAL A 12 -19.99 13.66 -32.26
CA VAL A 12 -18.99 12.67 -31.84
C VAL A 12 -18.52 12.94 -30.42
N TYR A 13 -18.19 11.87 -29.69
CA TYR A 13 -17.78 11.94 -28.30
C TYR A 13 -16.80 10.82 -27.93
N ILE A 14 -16.03 11.01 -26.86
CA ILE A 14 -15.22 9.94 -26.30
C ILE A 14 -16.16 8.91 -25.68
N THR A 15 -16.11 7.66 -26.13
CA THR A 15 -17.10 6.64 -25.75
C THR A 15 -17.19 6.43 -24.24
N ALA A 16 -16.04 6.46 -23.55
CA ALA A 16 -16.00 6.31 -22.09
C ALA A 16 -16.61 7.53 -21.35
N ALA A 17 -16.69 8.69 -22.01
CA ALA A 17 -17.24 9.92 -21.47
C ALA A 17 -18.76 10.08 -21.71
N GLU A 18 -19.42 9.07 -22.30
CA GLU A 18 -20.85 9.13 -22.64
C GLU A 18 -21.75 9.30 -21.40
N LYS A 19 -21.45 8.57 -20.32
CA LYS A 19 -22.22 8.63 -19.07
C LYS A 19 -21.62 9.57 -18.05
N THR A 20 -20.30 9.58 -17.96
CA THR A 20 -19.54 10.39 -17.01
C THR A 20 -18.20 10.75 -17.65
N PRO A 21 -17.74 12.01 -17.56
CA PRO A 21 -16.47 12.43 -18.15
C PRO A 21 -15.25 11.98 -17.32
N VAL A 22 -15.44 11.16 -16.28
CA VAL A 22 -14.37 10.74 -15.37
C VAL A 22 -14.26 9.22 -15.32
N THR A 23 -13.02 8.71 -15.37
CA THR A 23 -12.70 7.30 -15.17
C THR A 23 -11.41 7.15 -14.36
N THR A 24 -11.14 5.95 -13.84
CA THR A 24 -9.92 5.66 -13.07
C THR A 24 -9.05 4.66 -13.81
N PHE A 25 -7.74 4.91 -13.85
CA PHE A 25 -6.74 3.98 -14.37
C PHE A 25 -5.65 3.71 -13.32
N SER A 26 -5.69 2.51 -12.72
CA SER A 26 -4.70 2.06 -11.75
C SER A 26 -3.53 1.38 -12.44
N VAL A 27 -2.41 2.09 -12.53
CA VAL A 27 -1.18 1.64 -13.20
C VAL A 27 -0.37 0.75 -12.26
N LYS A 28 0.05 -0.42 -12.74
CA LYS A 28 0.85 -1.39 -12.00
C LYS A 28 2.29 -1.45 -12.51
N GLN A 29 2.46 -1.41 -13.82
CA GLN A 29 3.74 -1.59 -14.49
C GLN A 29 3.89 -0.72 -15.74
N GLN A 30 5.12 -0.62 -16.24
CA GLN A 30 5.39 0.05 -17.51
C GLN A 30 4.72 -0.70 -18.66
N GLY A 31 4.14 0.04 -19.60
CA GLY A 31 3.42 -0.53 -20.74
C GLY A 31 1.96 -0.88 -20.48
N ASP A 32 1.47 -0.77 -19.23
CA ASP A 32 0.03 -0.84 -18.95
C ASP A 32 -0.71 0.17 -19.82
N ALA A 33 -1.87 -0.22 -20.36
CA ALA A 33 -2.62 0.60 -21.29
C ALA A 33 -4.12 0.57 -21.03
N MET A 34 -4.77 1.70 -21.31
CA MET A 34 -6.23 1.84 -21.35
C MET A 34 -6.68 2.08 -22.79
N GLY A 35 -7.65 1.30 -23.28
CA GLY A 35 -8.24 1.49 -24.60
C GLY A 35 -9.18 2.69 -24.64
N LEU A 36 -9.07 3.52 -25.68
CA LEU A 36 -9.94 4.67 -25.93
C LEU A 36 -10.55 4.56 -27.33
N THR A 37 -11.84 4.92 -27.44
CA THR A 37 -12.60 4.90 -28.69
C THR A 37 -13.48 6.14 -28.79
N ILE A 38 -13.75 6.59 -30.01
CA ILE A 38 -14.72 7.66 -30.29
C ILE A 38 -15.99 7.05 -30.84
N SER A 39 -17.13 7.56 -30.40
CA SER A 39 -18.46 7.14 -30.79
C SER A 39 -19.26 8.30 -31.34
N SER A 40 -20.28 7.95 -32.11
CA SER A 40 -21.36 8.79 -32.60
C SER A 40 -22.67 8.16 -32.16
N ALA A 41 -23.70 8.96 -31.91
CA ALA A 41 -25.02 8.45 -31.53
C ALA A 41 -25.64 7.57 -32.63
N LEU A 42 -25.42 7.94 -33.89
CA LEU A 42 -25.93 7.23 -35.07
C LEU A 42 -24.79 6.82 -36.02
N LYS A 43 -25.12 6.04 -37.04
CA LYS A 43 -24.16 5.68 -38.09
C LYS A 43 -23.80 6.90 -38.92
N VAL A 44 -22.50 7.15 -39.07
CA VAL A 44 -22.00 8.30 -39.84
C VAL A 44 -22.15 8.06 -41.35
N GLU A 45 -22.50 9.10 -42.10
CA GLU A 45 -22.69 9.03 -43.56
C GLU A 45 -21.39 9.20 -44.37
N GLU A 46 -20.31 9.59 -43.71
CA GLU A 46 -18.96 9.76 -44.26
C GLU A 46 -17.91 9.39 -43.22
N ASP A 47 -16.64 9.23 -43.63
CA ASP A 47 -15.56 9.01 -42.67
C ASP A 47 -15.38 10.26 -41.79
N VAL A 48 -15.46 10.10 -40.48
CA VAL A 48 -15.31 11.17 -39.50
C VAL A 48 -13.99 10.99 -38.75
N SER A 49 -13.02 11.87 -39.02
CA SER A 49 -11.73 11.88 -38.32
C SER A 49 -11.72 12.89 -37.18
N THR A 50 -11.25 12.45 -36.03
CA THR A 50 -11.11 13.21 -34.78
C THR A 50 -9.68 13.14 -34.28
N GLU A 51 -9.24 14.14 -33.53
CA GLU A 51 -7.90 14.19 -32.93
C GLU A 51 -7.99 14.14 -31.41
N LEU A 52 -7.21 13.26 -30.79
CA LEU A 52 -7.03 13.13 -29.36
C LEU A 52 -5.72 13.78 -28.91
N ALA A 53 -5.78 14.56 -27.84
CA ALA A 53 -4.61 15.15 -27.20
C ALA A 53 -4.72 15.07 -25.67
N ILE A 54 -3.57 14.87 -25.01
CA ILE A 54 -3.48 15.04 -23.56
C ILE A 54 -3.39 16.54 -23.28
N ASP A 55 -4.28 17.05 -22.43
CA ASP A 55 -4.37 18.48 -22.11
C ASP A 55 -4.26 18.73 -20.60
N ASN A 56 -3.01 18.84 -20.11
CA ASN A 56 -2.71 19.14 -18.71
C ASN A 56 -3.24 20.50 -18.23
N SER A 57 -3.59 21.43 -19.14
CA SER A 57 -4.09 22.76 -18.74
C SER A 57 -5.47 22.69 -18.06
N LEU A 58 -6.21 21.60 -18.25
CA LEU A 58 -7.54 21.40 -17.67
C LEU A 58 -7.53 20.98 -16.20
N VAL A 59 -6.38 20.57 -15.66
CA VAL A 59 -6.30 19.96 -14.31
C VAL A 59 -6.70 20.93 -13.21
N GLU A 60 -6.19 22.16 -13.25
CA GLU A 60 -6.50 23.18 -12.22
C GLU A 60 -7.98 23.58 -12.23
N THR A 61 -8.56 23.69 -13.42
CA THR A 61 -9.99 23.99 -13.59
C THR A 61 -10.84 22.85 -13.03
N TYR A 62 -10.50 21.60 -13.36
CA TYR A 62 -11.18 20.42 -12.82
C TYR A 62 -11.13 20.39 -11.28
N ASN A 63 -9.93 20.55 -10.70
CA ASN A 63 -9.74 20.55 -9.25
C ASN A 63 -10.61 21.62 -8.57
N SER A 64 -10.62 22.84 -9.12
CA SER A 64 -11.40 23.96 -8.59
C SER A 64 -12.91 23.72 -8.65
N MET A 65 -13.41 23.12 -9.73
CA MET A 65 -14.84 22.83 -9.89
C MET A 65 -15.32 21.69 -8.99
N HIS A 66 -14.46 20.69 -8.72
CA HIS A 66 -14.83 19.47 -8.01
C HIS A 66 -14.35 19.42 -6.55
N GLY A 67 -13.59 20.41 -6.08
CA GLY A 67 -13.00 20.39 -4.73
C GLY A 67 -11.91 19.34 -4.57
N GLU A 68 -11.25 18.97 -5.68
CA GLU A 68 -10.21 17.96 -5.74
C GLU A 68 -8.82 18.59 -5.71
N ASN A 69 -7.78 17.75 -5.54
CA ASN A 69 -6.38 18.21 -5.51
C ASN A 69 -5.45 17.26 -6.28
N TYR A 70 -5.88 16.82 -7.46
CA TYR A 70 -5.07 15.97 -8.33
C TYR A 70 -3.87 16.71 -8.89
N GLN A 71 -2.77 15.98 -9.10
CA GLN A 71 -1.58 16.53 -9.73
C GLN A 71 -1.67 16.43 -11.26
N SER A 72 -1.10 17.41 -11.96
CA SER A 72 -0.88 17.29 -13.40
C SER A 72 0.16 16.21 -13.68
N LEU A 73 -0.03 15.45 -14.75
CA LEU A 73 0.94 14.43 -15.13
C LEU A 73 2.24 15.03 -15.66
N PRO A 74 3.41 14.53 -15.24
CA PRO A 74 4.67 14.88 -15.88
C PRO A 74 4.64 14.50 -17.37
N GLU A 75 5.19 15.37 -18.23
CA GLU A 75 5.23 15.12 -19.67
C GLU A 75 5.95 13.81 -20.02
N GLY A 76 5.45 13.11 -21.05
CA GLY A 76 6.00 11.84 -21.51
C GLY A 76 5.77 10.65 -20.57
N THR A 77 4.95 10.81 -19.51
CA THR A 77 4.55 9.70 -18.64
C THR A 77 3.60 8.73 -19.36
N PHE A 78 2.72 9.27 -20.20
CA PHE A 78 1.80 8.51 -21.04
C PHE A 78 1.94 8.91 -22.50
N ALA A 79 1.60 7.98 -23.40
CA ALA A 79 1.49 8.21 -24.82
C ALA A 79 0.23 7.54 -25.38
N LEU A 80 -0.39 8.17 -26.36
CA LEU A 80 -1.41 7.53 -27.21
C LEU A 80 -0.70 6.80 -28.35
N SER A 81 -1.07 5.56 -28.64
CA SER A 81 -0.50 4.82 -29.78
C SER A 81 -0.88 5.44 -31.12
N GLN A 82 -2.04 6.09 -31.17
CA GLN A 82 -2.54 6.88 -32.29
C GLN A 82 -3.36 8.05 -31.74
N THR A 83 -3.13 9.26 -32.25
CA THR A 83 -3.85 10.47 -31.83
C THR A 83 -5.05 10.75 -32.73
N THR A 84 -5.00 10.39 -34.01
CA THR A 84 -6.14 10.48 -34.91
C THR A 84 -6.98 9.20 -34.88
N LEU A 85 -8.29 9.34 -34.65
CA LEU A 85 -9.26 8.25 -34.72
C LEU A 85 -10.35 8.55 -35.75
N THR A 86 -10.70 7.53 -36.54
CA THR A 86 -11.72 7.65 -37.59
C THR A 86 -12.89 6.72 -37.35
N ILE A 87 -14.11 7.25 -37.35
CA ILE A 87 -15.33 6.46 -37.52
C ILE A 87 -15.56 6.30 -39.01
N LYS A 88 -15.54 5.07 -39.51
CA LYS A 88 -15.76 4.78 -40.93
C LYS A 88 -17.22 4.98 -41.33
N LYS A 89 -17.45 5.44 -42.56
CA LYS A 89 -18.78 5.55 -43.16
C LYS A 89 -19.60 4.29 -42.93
N GLY A 90 -20.83 4.46 -42.44
CA GLY A 90 -21.77 3.40 -42.10
C GLY A 90 -21.54 2.76 -40.72
N GLY A 91 -20.45 3.12 -40.03
CA GLY A 91 -20.17 2.77 -38.64
C GLY A 91 -20.60 3.86 -37.67
N TYR A 92 -20.51 3.59 -36.36
CA TYR A 92 -20.84 4.54 -35.29
C TYR A 92 -19.76 4.60 -34.19
N ARG A 93 -18.67 3.84 -34.36
CA ARG A 93 -17.55 3.76 -33.42
C ARG A 93 -16.24 3.59 -34.18
N SER A 94 -15.18 4.21 -33.67
CA SER A 94 -13.82 4.06 -34.19
C SER A 94 -13.19 2.75 -33.76
N GLU A 95 -12.07 2.39 -34.39
CA GLU A 95 -11.10 1.47 -33.79
C GLU A 95 -10.55 2.04 -32.47
N SER A 96 -10.00 1.17 -31.62
CA SER A 96 -9.42 1.58 -30.34
C SER A 96 -7.99 2.08 -30.51
N THR A 97 -7.67 3.22 -29.88
CA THR A 97 -6.28 3.58 -29.56
C THR A 97 -5.94 3.16 -28.14
N SER A 98 -4.66 3.15 -27.77
CA SER A 98 -4.19 2.80 -26.43
C SER A 98 -3.51 4.00 -25.77
N LEU A 99 -4.01 4.41 -24.61
CA LEU A 99 -3.34 5.31 -23.69
C LEU A 99 -2.40 4.50 -22.81
N GLN A 100 -1.11 4.51 -23.13
CA GLN A 100 -0.10 3.62 -22.55
C GLN A 100 0.86 4.35 -21.62
N VAL A 101 1.23 3.70 -20.52
CA VAL A 101 2.25 4.16 -19.58
C VAL A 101 3.63 4.00 -20.22
N SER A 102 4.27 5.12 -20.54
CA SER A 102 5.61 5.15 -21.15
C SER A 102 6.73 5.19 -20.12
N LYS A 103 6.55 5.92 -19.00
CA LYS A 103 7.55 6.12 -17.94
C LYS A 103 6.93 5.98 -16.55
N LEU A 104 6.95 4.78 -15.99
CA LEU A 104 6.35 4.48 -14.68
C LEU A 104 7.01 5.26 -13.54
N GLU A 105 8.31 5.52 -13.64
CA GLU A 105 9.13 6.23 -12.67
C GLU A 105 8.68 7.68 -12.44
N ASN A 106 8.02 8.30 -13.42
CA ASN A 106 7.44 9.64 -13.27
C ASN A 106 6.20 9.65 -12.35
N LEU A 107 5.54 8.50 -12.17
CA LEU A 107 4.42 8.36 -11.25
C LEU A 107 4.94 8.16 -9.83
N LYS A 108 5.00 9.27 -9.07
CA LYS A 108 5.31 9.23 -7.64
C LYS A 108 4.30 8.35 -6.89
N LYS A 109 4.80 7.60 -5.91
CA LYS A 109 3.99 6.70 -5.08
C LYS A 109 3.01 7.49 -4.23
N GLY A 110 1.77 7.00 -4.12
CA GLY A 110 0.71 7.63 -3.31
C GLY A 110 0.21 8.99 -3.80
N MET A 111 0.60 9.40 -5.00
CA MET A 111 0.06 10.59 -5.66
C MET A 111 -1.02 10.18 -6.65
N ASN A 112 -2.15 10.89 -6.62
CA ASN A 112 -3.19 10.79 -7.63
C ASN A 112 -2.98 11.89 -8.66
N TYR A 113 -2.97 11.50 -9.93
CA TYR A 113 -2.81 12.40 -11.06
C TYR A 113 -4.10 12.48 -11.85
N LEU A 114 -4.32 13.59 -12.53
CA LEU A 114 -5.39 13.73 -13.51
C LEU A 114 -4.78 13.80 -14.91
N LEU A 115 -5.30 12.99 -15.82
CA LEU A 115 -4.93 12.96 -17.23
C LEU A 115 -6.17 13.32 -18.06
N PRO A 116 -6.36 14.61 -18.39
CA PRO A 116 -7.41 15.01 -19.31
C PRO A 116 -7.03 14.62 -20.74
N VAL A 117 -7.85 13.80 -21.39
CA VAL A 117 -7.75 13.49 -22.82
C VAL A 117 -8.87 14.25 -23.53
N ARG A 118 -8.51 15.25 -24.35
CA ARG A 118 -9.45 16.01 -25.15
C ARG A 118 -9.54 15.44 -26.56
N MET A 119 -10.76 15.28 -27.05
CA MET A 119 -11.08 15.01 -28.44
C MET A 119 -11.47 16.30 -29.14
N THR A 120 -11.00 16.49 -30.38
CA THR A 120 -11.44 17.56 -31.25
C THR A 120 -11.96 17.01 -32.57
N SER A 121 -13.06 17.58 -33.08
CA SER A 121 -13.58 17.29 -34.42
C SER A 121 -13.49 18.54 -35.29
N LYS A 122 -12.91 18.40 -36.48
CA LYS A 122 -12.93 19.45 -37.52
C LYS A 122 -14.12 19.31 -38.48
N ASN A 123 -14.89 18.22 -38.35
CA ASN A 123 -16.06 17.99 -39.19
C ASN A 123 -17.23 18.84 -38.67
N LYS A 124 -17.75 19.74 -39.51
CA LYS A 124 -18.88 20.62 -39.14
C LYS A 124 -20.21 19.88 -39.00
N ARG A 125 -20.37 18.77 -39.73
CA ARG A 125 -21.56 17.91 -39.66
C ARG A 125 -21.55 17.05 -38.41
N TYR A 126 -20.36 16.63 -37.98
CA TYR A 126 -20.16 15.84 -36.78
C TYR A 126 -19.28 16.59 -35.77
N PRO A 127 -19.81 17.65 -35.11
CA PRO A 127 -19.06 18.38 -34.10
C PRO A 127 -18.83 17.50 -32.87
N GLN A 128 -17.89 17.91 -32.02
CA GLN A 128 -17.69 17.28 -30.72
C GLN A 128 -18.86 17.60 -29.77
N LEU A 129 -19.31 16.62 -29.02
CA LEU A 129 -20.36 16.78 -28.00
C LEU A 129 -19.79 17.46 -26.75
N PRO A 130 -20.22 18.69 -26.40
CA PRO A 130 -19.72 19.36 -25.20
C PRO A 130 -19.98 18.54 -23.93
N GLY A 131 -18.94 18.36 -23.10
CA GLY A 131 -19.05 17.60 -21.85
C GLY A 131 -18.71 16.11 -21.99
N SER A 132 -18.69 15.58 -23.22
CA SER A 132 -18.17 14.24 -23.55
C SER A 132 -17.01 14.30 -24.56
N ASP A 133 -16.49 15.49 -24.82
CA ASP A 133 -15.31 15.77 -25.63
C ASP A 133 -14.02 15.76 -24.83
N VAL A 134 -14.10 15.67 -23.49
CA VAL A 134 -12.96 15.46 -22.61
C VAL A 134 -13.23 14.27 -21.68
N LEU A 135 -12.26 13.35 -21.60
CA LEU A 135 -12.23 12.29 -20.59
C LEU A 135 -11.13 12.60 -19.58
N TYR A 136 -11.52 12.80 -18.33
CA TYR A 136 -10.63 12.96 -17.20
C TYR A 136 -10.29 11.59 -16.62
N VAL A 137 -9.06 11.14 -16.81
CA VAL A 137 -8.59 9.86 -16.26
C VAL A 137 -7.85 10.13 -14.95
N VAL A 138 -8.41 9.67 -13.83
CA VAL A 138 -7.73 9.66 -12.53
C VAL A 138 -6.72 8.53 -12.55
N VAL A 139 -5.44 8.86 -12.57
CA VAL A 139 -4.33 7.91 -12.61
C VAL A 139 -3.76 7.75 -11.21
N ASN A 140 -3.73 6.51 -10.73
CA ASN A 140 -3.01 6.14 -9.51
C ASN A 140 -1.99 5.04 -9.81
N ARG A 141 -0.95 4.95 -8.97
CA ARG A 141 0.04 3.88 -9.05
C ARG A 141 -0.23 2.84 -7.98
N THR A 142 -0.58 1.63 -8.40
CA THR A 142 -0.63 0.46 -7.53
C THR A 142 0.78 -0.04 -7.26
N LEU A 143 1.15 -0.18 -5.99
CA LEU A 143 2.45 -0.73 -5.62
C LEU A 143 2.37 -2.25 -5.61
N LEU A 144 3.23 -2.90 -6.38
CA LEU A 144 3.35 -4.36 -6.39
C LEU A 144 4.62 -4.77 -5.65
N MET A 145 4.52 -5.72 -4.75
CA MET A 145 5.59 -6.14 -3.84
C MET A 145 5.75 -7.66 -3.91
N ASN A 146 6.99 -8.13 -3.85
CA ASN A 146 7.21 -9.52 -3.48
C ASN A 146 7.08 -9.63 -1.96
N VAL A 147 6.58 -10.75 -1.46
CA VAL A 147 6.46 -10.99 -0.02
C VAL A 147 6.95 -12.40 0.34
N PRO A 148 7.71 -12.56 1.43
CA PRO A 148 8.22 -13.85 1.84
C PRO A 148 7.10 -14.72 2.38
N ARG A 149 7.25 -16.02 2.19
CA ARG A 149 6.40 -17.05 2.77
C ARG A 149 7.12 -17.80 3.86
N LEU A 150 6.83 -17.41 5.10
CA LEU A 150 7.36 -18.04 6.29
C LEU A 150 6.52 -19.26 6.66
N ASN A 151 7.20 -20.39 6.86
CA ASN A 151 6.56 -21.71 6.91
C ASN A 151 6.28 -22.21 8.34
N GLY A 152 6.56 -21.39 9.35
CA GLY A 152 6.51 -21.79 10.77
C GLY A 152 7.81 -22.44 11.28
N SER A 153 8.90 -22.37 10.52
CA SER A 153 10.23 -22.86 10.92
C SER A 153 11.37 -21.94 10.49
N ASN A 154 11.09 -20.88 9.74
CA ASN A 154 12.07 -19.88 9.29
C ASN A 154 11.58 -18.46 9.58
N CYS A 155 12.55 -17.56 9.66
CA CYS A 155 12.35 -16.14 9.94
C CYS A 155 13.51 -15.33 9.36
N PHE A 156 13.52 -14.03 9.60
CA PHE A 156 14.69 -13.20 9.39
C PHE A 156 15.25 -12.69 10.72
N LYS A 157 16.57 -12.77 10.87
CA LYS A 157 17.33 -12.18 11.96
C LYS A 157 18.10 -10.97 11.44
N VAL A 158 18.00 -9.88 12.17
CA VAL A 158 18.79 -8.66 11.98
C VAL A 158 19.76 -8.55 13.15
N THR A 159 21.03 -8.29 12.83
CA THR A 159 22.03 -7.87 13.82
C THR A 159 22.50 -6.47 13.45
N PHE A 160 22.28 -5.50 14.34
CA PHE A 160 22.61 -4.10 14.09
C PHE A 160 24.13 -3.96 13.95
N LYS A 161 24.58 -3.49 12.79
CA LYS A 161 25.96 -3.64 12.32
C LYS A 161 26.99 -2.92 13.19
N ASP A 162 26.63 -1.76 13.71
CA ASP A 162 27.53 -0.92 14.52
C ASP A 162 27.83 -1.49 15.91
N ASN A 163 27.03 -2.45 16.39
CA ASN A 163 27.04 -2.96 17.78
C ASN A 163 26.90 -1.88 18.87
N ASP A 164 26.57 -0.65 18.50
CA ASP A 164 26.40 0.48 19.41
C ASP A 164 24.92 0.65 19.76
N VAL A 165 24.49 -0.07 20.79
CA VAL A 165 23.09 0.01 21.25
C VAL A 165 22.77 1.26 22.07
N SER A 166 23.69 2.24 22.21
CA SER A 166 23.50 3.42 23.09
C SER A 166 22.23 4.20 22.74
N ARG A 167 21.97 4.42 21.45
CA ARG A 167 20.76 5.07 20.91
C ARG A 167 19.47 4.27 21.15
N LEU A 168 19.59 2.99 21.47
CA LEU A 168 18.47 2.09 21.76
C LEU A 168 18.24 1.94 23.27
N GLN A 169 19.03 2.61 24.12
CA GLN A 169 18.87 2.56 25.56
C GLN A 169 17.95 3.68 26.05
N ASN A 170 17.18 3.40 27.10
CA ASN A 170 16.40 4.39 27.84
C ASN A 170 15.39 5.17 26.97
N LEU A 171 14.82 4.51 25.97
CA LEU A 171 13.78 5.06 25.11
C LEU A 171 12.52 5.34 25.93
N ASP A 172 11.99 6.54 25.76
CA ASP A 172 10.68 6.99 26.25
C ASP A 172 9.59 6.93 25.17
N ALA A 173 10.00 6.79 23.91
CA ALA A 173 9.12 6.52 22.79
C ALA A 173 9.77 5.67 21.69
N PHE A 174 8.99 4.79 21.06
CA PHE A 174 9.36 4.06 19.85
C PHE A 174 8.13 3.47 19.15
N THR A 175 8.30 2.99 17.92
CA THR A 175 7.26 2.26 17.19
C THR A 175 7.84 1.03 16.50
N LEU A 176 7.15 -0.10 16.67
CA LEU A 176 7.31 -1.31 15.87
C LEU A 176 6.12 -1.40 14.92
N GLU A 177 6.34 -1.67 13.63
CA GLU A 177 5.23 -1.87 12.70
C GLU A 177 5.57 -2.85 11.58
N ALA A 178 4.56 -3.57 11.11
CA ALA A 178 4.65 -4.41 9.92
C ALA A 178 3.28 -4.56 9.28
N ARG A 179 3.27 -4.96 8.02
CA ARG A 179 2.14 -5.63 7.41
C ARG A 179 2.30 -7.14 7.59
N VAL A 180 1.22 -7.82 7.94
CA VAL A 180 1.21 -9.25 8.22
C VAL A 180 -0.01 -9.93 7.60
N CYS A 181 0.19 -11.13 7.07
CA CYS A 181 -0.86 -12.03 6.61
C CYS A 181 -0.63 -13.42 7.19
N LEU A 182 -1.65 -14.00 7.82
CA LEU A 182 -1.57 -15.30 8.49
C LEU A 182 -2.21 -16.39 7.64
N TRP A 183 -1.53 -17.52 7.46
CA TRP A 183 -2.09 -18.69 6.75
C TRP A 183 -2.54 -19.78 7.70
N GLU A 184 -1.88 -19.86 8.84
CA GLU A 184 -2.32 -20.65 9.96
C GLU A 184 -2.40 -19.77 11.19
N MET A 185 -3.42 -20.00 12.00
CA MET A 185 -3.57 -19.30 13.28
C MET A 185 -2.85 -20.10 14.36
N PRO A 186 -2.24 -19.45 15.36
CA PRO A 186 -1.72 -20.14 16.54
C PRO A 186 -2.81 -20.97 17.21
N LYS A 187 -2.44 -22.12 17.78
CA LYS A 187 -3.35 -23.08 18.45
C LYS A 187 -2.83 -23.39 19.85
N TYR A 188 -3.74 -23.61 20.79
CA TYR A 188 -3.48 -23.82 22.22
C TYR A 188 -2.56 -25.01 22.59
N TYR A 189 -2.52 -26.08 21.77
CA TYR A 189 -1.58 -27.20 21.93
C TYR A 189 -0.78 -27.35 20.64
N GLY A 190 0.35 -26.64 20.53
CA GLY A 190 1.26 -26.79 19.38
C GLY A 190 1.95 -25.53 18.88
N GLY A 191 1.99 -24.45 19.66
CA GLY A 191 2.55 -23.16 19.22
C GLY A 191 1.53 -22.07 19.43
N ASN A 192 1.44 -21.62 20.67
CA ASN A 192 0.37 -20.73 21.13
C ASN A 192 0.57 -19.29 20.66
N LEU A 193 1.80 -18.96 20.24
CA LEU A 193 2.18 -17.63 19.78
C LEU A 193 2.88 -17.73 18.42
N MET A 194 2.73 -16.68 17.62
CA MET A 194 3.54 -16.44 16.42
C MET A 194 4.11 -15.03 16.48
N GLY A 195 5.43 -14.89 16.40
CA GLY A 195 6.11 -13.59 16.40
C GLY A 195 6.01 -12.91 15.04
N ILE A 196 5.62 -11.64 15.01
CA ILE A 196 5.59 -10.81 13.80
C ILE A 196 6.93 -10.11 13.65
N LEU A 197 7.33 -9.32 14.65
CA LEU A 197 8.68 -8.77 14.75
C LEU A 197 8.96 -8.22 16.16
N GLY A 198 10.23 -8.05 16.48
CA GLY A 198 10.62 -7.45 17.74
C GLY A 198 12.05 -7.68 18.18
N PHE A 199 12.35 -7.15 19.37
CA PHE A 199 13.62 -7.29 20.06
C PHE A 199 13.54 -8.43 21.08
N PRO A 200 14.51 -9.36 21.07
CA PRO A 200 14.58 -10.46 22.03
C PRO A 200 15.05 -9.99 23.40
N GLU A 201 14.88 -10.88 24.37
CA GLU A 201 15.32 -10.70 25.74
C GLU A 201 16.85 -10.71 25.87
N ASN A 202 17.38 -10.01 26.89
CA ASN A 202 18.74 -10.22 27.40
C ASN A 202 18.77 -9.84 28.89
N SER A 203 18.62 -10.84 29.77
CA SER A 203 18.80 -10.87 31.24
C SER A 203 18.20 -9.77 32.14
N ASP A 204 17.76 -8.63 31.63
CA ASP A 204 17.26 -7.47 32.38
C ASP A 204 15.78 -7.20 32.06
N ASP A 205 15.04 -6.82 33.10
CA ASP A 205 13.65 -6.38 33.10
C ASP A 205 13.44 -5.12 32.22
N GLY A 206 13.23 -5.31 30.92
CA GLY A 206 12.87 -4.20 30.01
C GLY A 206 13.53 -4.18 28.64
N LYS A 207 14.17 -5.29 28.22
CA LYS A 207 14.88 -5.36 26.93
C LYS A 207 14.15 -5.99 25.74
N SER A 208 12.97 -6.54 25.97
CA SER A 208 12.16 -7.16 24.92
C SER A 208 10.99 -6.27 24.51
N ALA A 209 10.72 -6.21 23.22
CA ALA A 209 9.48 -5.67 22.67
C ALA A 209 9.04 -6.51 21.48
N TRP A 210 7.76 -6.86 21.43
CA TRP A 210 7.25 -7.79 20.42
C TRP A 210 5.87 -7.40 19.90
N LEU A 211 5.73 -7.41 18.59
CA LEU A 211 4.45 -7.61 17.92
C LEU A 211 4.27 -9.10 17.64
N PHE A 212 3.11 -9.65 18.00
CA PHE A 212 2.85 -11.08 17.90
C PHE A 212 1.35 -11.37 17.83
N VAL A 213 1.02 -12.61 17.45
CA VAL A 213 -0.32 -13.14 17.47
C VAL A 213 -0.39 -14.22 18.55
N ASP A 214 -1.36 -14.10 19.46
CA ASP A 214 -1.59 -15.06 20.54
C ASP A 214 -2.87 -15.84 20.25
N GLY A 215 -2.77 -17.16 20.16
CA GLY A 215 -3.89 -18.10 20.00
C GLY A 215 -4.51 -18.55 21.32
N THR A 216 -4.02 -18.03 22.44
CA THR A 216 -4.45 -18.31 23.81
C THR A 216 -4.85 -17.02 24.53
N PRO A 217 -6.03 -16.46 24.20
CA PRO A 217 -6.45 -15.17 24.73
C PRO A 217 -6.86 -15.23 26.21
N ASP A 218 -6.59 -16.30 26.95
CA ASP A 218 -6.79 -16.37 28.42
C ASP A 218 -6.16 -15.15 29.11
N ARG A 219 -5.01 -14.68 28.61
CA ARG A 219 -4.32 -13.46 29.07
C ARG A 219 -5.16 -12.19 28.92
N VAL A 220 -6.03 -12.15 27.92
CA VAL A 220 -6.94 -11.04 27.63
C VAL A 220 -8.41 -11.39 27.91
N GLY A 221 -8.64 -12.41 28.76
CA GLY A 221 -9.96 -12.80 29.25
C GLY A 221 -10.81 -13.61 28.28
N GLY A 222 -10.21 -14.28 27.29
CA GLY A 222 -10.93 -15.14 26.35
C GLY A 222 -10.98 -16.61 26.76
N GLU A 223 -12.05 -17.29 26.34
CA GLU A 223 -12.14 -18.75 26.34
C GLU A 223 -12.01 -19.26 24.89
N GLY A 224 -11.13 -20.22 24.65
CA GLY A 224 -10.96 -20.89 23.35
C GLY A 224 -9.88 -20.31 22.42
N ASN A 225 -9.70 -20.93 21.25
CA ASN A 225 -8.62 -20.64 20.29
C ASN A 225 -8.89 -19.39 19.41
N VAL A 226 -9.19 -18.24 20.01
CA VAL A 226 -9.40 -16.99 19.25
C VAL A 226 -8.08 -16.23 19.14
N PRO A 227 -7.49 -16.11 17.93
CA PRO A 227 -6.23 -15.38 17.75
C PRO A 227 -6.42 -13.89 17.98
N VAL A 228 -5.50 -13.27 18.70
CA VAL A 228 -5.47 -11.82 18.96
C VAL A 228 -4.10 -11.23 18.63
N PHE A 229 -4.09 -10.03 18.04
CA PHE A 229 -2.85 -9.26 17.94
C PHE A 229 -2.48 -8.70 19.31
N MET A 230 -1.19 -8.72 19.60
CA MET A 230 -0.64 -8.23 20.86
C MET A 230 0.63 -7.42 20.61
N PHE A 231 0.80 -6.38 21.42
CA PHE A 231 2.05 -5.66 21.57
C PHE A 231 2.53 -5.80 23.01
N GLY A 232 3.69 -6.43 23.22
CA GLY A 232 4.17 -6.81 24.55
C GLY A 232 5.58 -6.30 24.84
N LEU A 233 5.81 -5.93 26.10
CA LEU A 233 7.12 -5.59 26.68
C LEU A 233 7.44 -6.49 27.86
N LYS A 234 8.71 -6.42 28.32
CA LYS A 234 9.18 -7.03 29.58
C LYS A 234 8.79 -8.51 29.69
N GLN A 235 9.26 -9.35 28.77
CA GLN A 235 8.94 -10.78 28.73
C GLN A 235 7.43 -11.03 28.78
N TRP A 236 6.66 -10.27 27.99
CA TRP A 236 5.20 -10.41 27.91
C TRP A 236 4.46 -10.11 29.23
N ALA A 237 5.14 -9.56 30.24
CA ALA A 237 4.51 -9.22 31.52
C ALA A 237 3.62 -7.98 31.42
N VAL A 238 3.85 -7.13 30.40
CA VAL A 238 3.03 -5.96 30.11
C VAL A 238 2.67 -5.99 28.63
N TYR A 239 1.39 -5.91 28.31
CA TYR A 239 0.92 -6.02 26.93
C TYR A 239 -0.34 -5.20 26.68
N ALA A 240 -0.46 -4.71 25.46
CA ALA A 240 -1.69 -4.19 24.88
C ALA A 240 -2.27 -5.25 23.94
N GLY A 241 -3.49 -5.71 24.23
CA GLY A 241 -4.25 -6.67 23.43
C GLY A 241 -5.63 -6.88 24.06
N ARG A 242 -6.65 -7.17 23.25
CA ARG A 242 -8.00 -7.50 23.72
C ARG A 242 -8.76 -8.36 22.72
N LEU A 243 -9.85 -8.97 23.16
CA LEU A 243 -10.85 -9.56 22.27
C LEU A 243 -11.66 -8.48 21.52
N GLY A 244 -12.35 -8.89 20.46
CA GLY A 244 -13.29 -8.04 19.73
C GLY A 244 -12.81 -7.61 18.33
N TYR A 245 -11.67 -8.11 17.88
CA TYR A 245 -11.24 -8.00 16.48
C TYR A 245 -11.15 -9.40 15.87
N SER A 246 -11.83 -9.60 14.73
CA SER A 246 -11.79 -10.89 14.04
C SER A 246 -10.61 -10.92 13.07
N ILE A 247 -9.61 -11.73 13.37
CA ILE A 247 -8.48 -11.98 12.48
C ILE A 247 -8.83 -13.13 11.55
N ALA A 248 -8.78 -12.89 10.24
CA ALA A 248 -9.05 -13.86 9.21
C ALA A 248 -7.76 -14.37 8.57
N LYS A 249 -7.80 -15.64 8.13
CA LYS A 249 -6.69 -16.23 7.37
C LYS A 249 -6.64 -15.61 5.98
N ASN A 250 -5.42 -15.48 5.44
CA ASN A 250 -5.14 -14.93 4.12
C ASN A 250 -5.55 -13.45 3.94
N GLU A 251 -5.91 -12.77 5.02
CA GLU A 251 -6.12 -11.32 5.03
C GLU A 251 -4.86 -10.61 5.49
N TRP A 252 -4.67 -9.39 5.00
CA TRP A 252 -3.55 -8.54 5.36
C TRP A 252 -3.98 -7.48 6.36
N TYR A 253 -3.12 -7.27 7.35
CA TYR A 253 -3.28 -6.26 8.38
C TYR A 253 -2.02 -5.44 8.47
N HIS A 254 -2.15 -4.13 8.64
CA HIS A 254 -1.08 -3.30 9.19
C HIS A 254 -1.19 -3.32 10.70
N VAL A 255 -0.12 -3.70 11.40
CA VAL A 255 -0.10 -3.81 12.86
C VAL A 255 1.06 -2.99 13.39
N ALA A 256 0.78 -2.10 14.33
CA ALA A 256 1.78 -1.24 14.93
C ALA A 256 1.68 -1.20 16.45
N GLY A 257 2.82 -1.36 17.12
CA GLY A 257 2.99 -1.18 18.55
C GLY A 257 3.74 0.12 18.82
N VAL A 258 3.07 1.09 19.42
CA VAL A 258 3.62 2.40 19.76
C VAL A 258 3.83 2.45 21.27
N PHE A 259 5.04 2.79 21.70
CA PHE A 259 5.30 3.14 23.09
C PHE A 259 5.55 4.64 23.18
N ALA A 260 4.83 5.34 24.05
CA ALA A 260 5.00 6.77 24.32
C ALA A 260 4.24 7.14 25.60
N ASN A 261 4.64 8.22 26.28
CA ASN A 261 3.87 8.80 27.40
C ASN A 261 3.48 7.75 28.47
N ASN A 262 4.40 6.82 28.77
CA ASN A 262 4.18 5.70 29.69
C ASN A 262 3.04 4.75 29.29
N LYS A 263 2.75 4.62 27.99
CA LYS A 263 1.71 3.74 27.45
C LYS A 263 2.24 2.90 26.30
N LEU A 264 1.79 1.64 26.26
CA LEU A 264 1.82 0.80 25.06
C LEU A 264 0.48 0.99 24.36
N SER A 265 0.49 1.24 23.06
CA SER A 265 -0.69 1.37 22.23
C SER A 265 -0.55 0.44 21.02
N LEU A 266 -1.48 -0.49 20.88
CA LEU A 266 -1.57 -1.39 19.72
C LEU A 266 -2.56 -0.82 18.72
N TYR A 267 -2.14 -0.67 17.47
CA TYR A 267 -2.95 -0.21 16.35
C TYR A 267 -3.09 -1.33 15.31
N ILE A 268 -4.29 -1.44 14.74
CA ILE A 268 -4.58 -2.31 13.60
C ILE A 268 -5.16 -1.42 12.49
N ASP A 269 -4.56 -1.46 11.30
CA ASP A 269 -4.90 -0.62 10.15
C ASP A 269 -4.97 0.88 10.49
N GLY A 270 -4.05 1.31 11.38
CA GLY A 270 -3.96 2.67 11.89
C GLY A 270 -5.03 3.06 12.92
N ILE A 271 -5.93 2.16 13.31
CA ILE A 271 -6.95 2.39 14.33
C ILE A 271 -6.45 1.87 15.67
N LEU A 272 -6.51 2.71 16.72
CA LEU A 272 -6.15 2.31 18.08
C LEU A 272 -7.03 1.15 18.53
N PHE A 273 -6.41 0.02 18.84
CA PHE A 273 -7.09 -1.20 19.23
C PHE A 273 -7.04 -1.45 20.74
N ALA A 274 -5.88 -1.35 21.37
CA ALA A 274 -5.71 -1.60 22.80
C ALA A 274 -4.60 -0.72 23.38
N GLU A 275 -4.65 -0.46 24.69
CA GLU A 275 -3.60 0.22 25.43
C GLU A 275 -3.30 -0.46 26.77
N ALA A 276 -2.09 -0.26 27.27
CA ALA A 276 -1.69 -0.63 28.62
C ALA A 276 -0.67 0.37 29.18
N ASP A 277 -0.72 0.61 30.49
CA ASP A 277 0.22 1.50 31.16
C ASP A 277 1.58 0.82 31.40
N TYR A 278 2.66 1.56 31.17
CA TYR A 278 4.03 1.15 31.46
C TYR A 278 4.92 2.37 31.69
N ALA A 279 5.17 2.70 32.96
CA ALA A 279 5.89 3.92 33.36
C ALA A 279 7.41 3.74 33.48
N LYS A 280 8.01 2.84 32.69
CA LYS A 280 9.46 2.61 32.68
C LYS A 280 10.01 2.83 31.27
N LYS A 281 11.27 3.27 31.21
CA LYS A 281 12.00 3.36 29.95
C LYS A 281 12.33 1.96 29.41
N VAL A 282 12.53 1.86 28.10
CA VAL A 282 12.81 0.61 27.40
C VAL A 282 14.18 0.68 26.76
N SER A 283 14.92 -0.44 26.78
CA SER A 283 16.30 -0.50 26.29
C SER A 283 16.49 -1.73 25.43
N PHE A 284 16.90 -1.62 24.17
CA PHE A 284 17.01 -2.79 23.30
C PHE A 284 18.42 -3.35 23.15
N THR A 285 18.48 -4.59 22.70
CA THR A 285 19.71 -5.27 22.25
C THR A 285 20.01 -4.90 20.80
N ASN A 286 21.11 -5.41 20.25
CA ASN A 286 21.44 -5.26 18.83
C ASN A 286 20.79 -6.33 17.95
N ASN A 287 20.04 -7.28 18.52
CA ASN A 287 19.35 -8.31 17.75
C ASN A 287 17.89 -7.91 17.56
N PHE A 288 17.37 -8.14 16.36
CA PHE A 288 15.97 -7.94 16.02
C PHE A 288 15.51 -9.10 15.14
N TYR A 289 14.27 -9.53 15.30
CA TYR A 289 13.72 -10.66 14.56
C TYR A 289 12.45 -10.27 13.85
N ILE A 290 12.24 -10.84 12.67
CA ILE A 290 11.05 -10.67 11.85
C ILE A 290 10.53 -12.05 11.48
N GLY A 291 9.27 -12.35 11.82
CA GLY A 291 8.63 -13.63 11.58
C GLY A 291 8.93 -14.71 12.61
N ALA A 292 9.47 -14.35 13.77
CA ALA A 292 9.64 -15.25 14.91
C ALA A 292 9.82 -14.45 16.21
N ALA A 293 9.64 -15.12 17.34
CA ALA A 293 10.04 -14.62 18.66
C ALA A 293 10.96 -15.65 19.36
N PRO A 294 12.23 -15.78 18.91
CA PRO A 294 13.16 -16.77 19.43
C PRO A 294 13.59 -16.47 20.88
N GLY A 295 13.92 -17.54 21.62
CA GLY A 295 14.22 -17.49 23.06
C GLY A 295 13.12 -18.05 23.95
N VAL A 296 11.94 -18.36 23.40
CA VAL A 296 10.81 -18.96 24.11
C VAL A 296 10.27 -20.16 23.30
N GLN A 297 9.96 -21.28 23.96
CA GLN A 297 9.36 -22.53 23.43
C GLN A 297 9.43 -22.73 21.90
N ASN A 298 10.50 -23.37 21.39
CA ASN A 298 10.68 -23.70 19.97
C ASN A 298 10.57 -22.51 18.97
N GLY A 299 10.74 -21.26 19.42
CA GLY A 299 11.00 -20.09 18.57
C GLY A 299 9.81 -19.32 18.03
N PHE A 300 8.57 -19.73 18.31
CA PHE A 300 7.31 -19.05 17.92
C PHE A 300 7.33 -18.47 16.50
N TYR A 301 7.74 -19.28 15.54
CA TYR A 301 7.85 -18.91 14.14
C TYR A 301 6.48 -18.61 13.52
N LEU A 302 6.45 -17.57 12.69
CA LEU A 302 5.26 -17.17 11.94
C LEU A 302 4.97 -18.15 10.82
N LYS A 303 3.69 -18.47 10.64
CA LYS A 303 3.18 -19.18 9.47
C LYS A 303 2.32 -18.25 8.62
N GLY A 304 2.99 -17.48 7.77
CA GLY A 304 2.39 -16.36 7.06
C GLY A 304 3.41 -15.55 6.26
N SER A 305 3.00 -14.34 5.90
CA SER A 305 3.84 -13.34 5.24
C SER A 305 3.92 -12.08 6.08
N VAL A 306 5.08 -11.41 6.00
CA VAL A 306 5.33 -10.10 6.57
C VAL A 306 6.04 -9.24 5.54
N ASN A 307 5.67 -7.96 5.46
CA ASN A 307 6.36 -6.99 4.61
C ASN A 307 6.25 -5.60 5.23
N GLU A 308 6.98 -4.62 4.69
CA GLU A 308 7.00 -3.25 5.24
C GLU A 308 7.30 -3.20 6.75
N CYS A 309 8.26 -4.02 7.20
CA CYS A 309 8.66 -4.12 8.59
C CYS A 309 9.56 -2.95 8.97
N ARG A 310 9.23 -2.23 10.05
CA ARG A 310 9.95 -1.02 10.45
C ARG A 310 10.13 -0.93 11.96
N PHE A 311 11.23 -0.29 12.33
CA PHE A 311 11.48 0.17 13.69
C PHE A 311 11.78 1.66 13.68
N TRP A 312 11.05 2.39 14.52
CA TRP A 312 11.19 3.82 14.71
C TRP A 312 11.62 4.13 16.14
N THR A 313 12.60 5.01 16.31
CA THR A 313 13.03 5.56 17.62
C THR A 313 12.15 6.71 18.10
N ARG A 314 10.90 6.76 17.60
CA ARG A 314 9.88 7.73 17.99
C ARG A 314 8.49 7.09 17.96
N ALA A 315 7.54 7.74 18.60
CA ALA A 315 6.13 7.42 18.45
C ALA A 315 5.62 7.90 17.08
N LEU A 316 4.99 7.00 16.34
CA LEU A 316 4.16 7.37 15.19
C LEU A 316 2.78 7.82 15.68
N THR A 317 2.22 8.81 14.99
CA THR A 317 0.86 9.30 15.25
C THR A 317 -0.20 8.40 14.59
N PRO A 318 -1.44 8.37 15.10
CA PRO A 318 -2.54 7.65 14.45
C PRO A 318 -2.76 8.09 12.98
N GLN A 319 -2.53 9.36 12.67
CA GLN A 319 -2.66 9.89 11.31
C GLN A 319 -1.59 9.33 10.36
N GLU A 320 -0.34 9.19 10.83
CA GLU A 320 0.72 8.52 10.07
C GLU A 320 0.36 7.05 9.81
N LEU A 321 -0.05 6.31 10.86
CA LEU A 321 -0.38 4.88 10.75
C LEU A 321 -1.61 4.60 9.88
N LYS A 322 -2.60 5.50 9.88
CA LYS A 322 -3.81 5.38 9.07
C LYS A 322 -3.59 5.74 7.59
N ASN A 323 -2.49 6.41 7.25
CA ASN A 323 -2.20 6.77 5.87
C ASN A 323 -1.94 5.49 5.02
N PRO A 324 -2.76 5.20 4.00
CA PRO A 324 -2.57 3.99 3.18
C PRO A 324 -1.21 3.93 2.49
N LEU A 325 -0.65 5.10 2.11
CA LEU A 325 0.70 5.15 1.56
C LEU A 325 1.72 4.74 2.62
N HIS A 326 1.62 5.23 3.86
CA HIS A 326 2.53 4.88 4.95
C HIS A 326 2.55 3.37 5.19
N GLN A 327 1.40 2.69 5.12
CA GLN A 327 1.34 1.24 5.28
C GLN A 327 2.17 0.51 4.20
N CYS A 328 2.28 1.08 3.01
CA CYS A 328 2.94 0.47 1.85
C CYS A 328 4.35 0.97 1.55
N PHE A 329 4.67 2.17 2.01
CA PHE A 329 5.88 2.89 1.65
C PHE A 329 6.11 4.07 2.59
N VAL A 330 7.36 4.24 3.02
CA VAL A 330 7.85 5.48 3.63
C VAL A 330 9.16 5.90 2.99
N GLU A 331 9.42 7.20 3.02
CA GLU A 331 10.72 7.72 2.60
C GLU A 331 11.82 7.20 3.54
N THR A 332 12.92 6.72 2.97
CA THR A 332 13.95 6.00 3.73
C THR A 332 14.77 6.87 4.66
N ASN A 333 14.73 8.19 4.47
CA ASN A 333 15.38 9.20 5.31
C ASN A 333 14.41 9.83 6.32
N SER A 334 13.23 9.24 6.53
CA SER A 334 12.23 9.73 7.48
C SER A 334 12.82 9.85 8.89
N LYS A 335 12.56 10.98 9.56
CA LYS A 335 13.11 11.24 10.90
C LYS A 335 12.72 10.13 11.89
N GLY A 336 13.72 9.59 12.58
CA GLY A 336 13.53 8.55 13.58
C GLY A 336 13.28 7.14 13.02
N LEU A 337 13.38 6.93 11.70
CA LEU A 337 13.36 5.60 11.09
C LEU A 337 14.72 4.94 11.30
N GLU A 338 14.79 3.95 12.18
CA GLU A 338 16.05 3.30 12.54
C GLU A 338 16.32 2.07 11.65
N GLY A 339 15.28 1.29 11.33
CA GLY A 339 15.38 0.15 10.42
C GLY A 339 14.14 0.01 9.56
N TYR A 340 14.33 -0.33 8.29
CA TYR A 340 13.25 -0.52 7.32
C TYR A 340 13.53 -1.68 6.38
N TRP A 341 12.79 -2.77 6.56
CA TRP A 341 12.85 -3.97 5.75
C TRP A 341 11.55 -4.12 4.98
N LYS A 342 11.59 -3.82 3.67
CA LYS A 342 10.44 -4.05 2.79
C LYS A 342 10.12 -5.53 2.66
N LEU A 343 11.16 -6.38 2.73
CA LEU A 343 11.08 -7.81 2.48
C LEU A 343 10.46 -8.09 1.11
N ASP A 344 11.00 -7.45 0.07
CA ASP A 344 10.58 -7.61 -1.33
C ASP A 344 11.75 -8.02 -2.26
N ASP A 345 12.93 -8.26 -1.67
CA ASP A 345 14.19 -8.53 -2.38
C ASP A 345 14.21 -9.91 -3.08
N GLY A 346 13.41 -10.89 -2.61
CA GLY A 346 13.34 -12.23 -3.21
C GLY A 346 14.50 -13.15 -2.85
N THR A 347 15.23 -12.85 -1.77
CA THR A 347 16.48 -13.52 -1.38
C THR A 347 16.52 -13.81 0.13
N ASP A 348 17.44 -14.67 0.55
CA ASP A 348 17.70 -14.96 1.97
C ASP A 348 18.41 -13.81 2.72
N GLU A 349 18.76 -12.72 2.02
CA GLU A 349 19.32 -11.51 2.58
C GLU A 349 18.50 -10.30 2.13
N CYS A 350 17.69 -9.75 3.02
CA CYS A 350 16.82 -8.62 2.74
C CYS A 350 17.46 -7.31 3.21
N LYS A 351 17.37 -6.29 2.36
CA LYS A 351 18.06 -5.02 2.56
C LYS A 351 17.39 -4.18 3.65
N ASP A 352 18.22 -3.51 4.45
CA ASP A 352 17.80 -2.33 5.22
C ASP A 352 17.80 -1.09 4.32
N TYR A 353 16.62 -0.54 4.10
CA TYR A 353 16.40 0.57 3.19
C TYR A 353 16.79 1.94 3.79
N THR A 354 17.00 2.04 5.09
CA THR A 354 17.46 3.30 5.74
C THR A 354 18.90 3.66 5.37
N GLY A 355 19.70 2.65 5.01
CA GLY A 355 21.13 2.80 4.76
C GLY A 355 22.00 2.66 6.01
N HIS A 356 21.43 2.37 7.18
CA HIS A 356 22.18 2.12 8.42
C HIS A 356 22.89 0.76 8.43
N GLY A 357 22.52 -0.15 7.51
CA GLY A 357 23.22 -1.40 7.29
C GLY A 357 22.71 -2.54 8.18
N HIS A 358 21.48 -2.44 8.67
CA HIS A 358 20.82 -3.45 9.49
C HIS A 358 20.25 -4.59 8.62
N THR A 359 21.05 -5.19 7.74
CA THR A 359 20.59 -6.24 6.82
C THR A 359 19.93 -7.41 7.57
N ALA A 360 18.80 -7.87 7.05
CA ALA A 360 18.06 -9.01 7.58
C ALA A 360 18.51 -10.30 6.88
N HIS A 361 18.97 -11.29 7.63
CA HIS A 361 19.41 -12.58 7.11
C HIS A 361 18.43 -13.67 7.51
N LYS A 362 18.14 -14.60 6.61
CA LYS A 362 17.32 -15.77 6.91
C LYS A 362 17.91 -16.56 8.09
N ASP A 363 17.04 -16.96 9.00
CA ASP A 363 17.34 -17.83 10.12
C ASP A 363 16.30 -18.96 10.22
N GLY A 364 16.65 -20.07 10.88
CA GLY A 364 15.82 -21.27 10.96
C GLY A 364 15.87 -22.19 9.72
N TYR A 365 14.89 -23.09 9.62
CA TYR A 365 14.89 -24.24 8.72
C TYR A 365 13.93 -24.10 7.54
N GLY A 366 14.25 -24.79 6.43
CA GLY A 366 13.45 -24.80 5.21
C GLY A 366 13.60 -23.52 4.37
N GLU A 367 13.22 -23.60 3.10
CA GLU A 367 13.32 -22.49 2.15
C GLU A 367 12.22 -21.44 2.38
N ILE A 368 12.57 -20.17 2.14
CA ILE A 368 11.58 -19.09 2.04
C ILE A 368 11.13 -19.03 0.59
N THR A 369 9.84 -19.29 0.36
CA THR A 369 9.23 -19.06 -0.97
C THR A 369 8.67 -17.65 -1.04
N TRP A 370 8.40 -17.14 -2.24
CA TRP A 370 8.02 -15.74 -2.43
C TRP A 370 6.74 -15.64 -3.25
N GLN A 371 5.75 -14.92 -2.73
CA GLN A 371 4.60 -14.53 -3.53
C GLN A 371 4.94 -13.23 -4.25
N LYS A 372 4.79 -13.23 -5.58
CA LYS A 372 5.12 -12.09 -6.43
C LYS A 372 3.90 -11.20 -6.67
N GLU A 373 4.18 -9.94 -7.00
CA GLU A 373 3.18 -8.98 -7.49
C GLU A 373 1.98 -8.79 -6.55
N VAL A 374 2.25 -8.81 -5.24
CA VAL A 374 1.23 -8.58 -4.22
C VAL A 374 0.93 -7.08 -4.12
N PRO A 375 -0.33 -6.64 -4.33
CA PRO A 375 -0.66 -5.22 -4.33
C PRO A 375 -0.61 -4.56 -2.94
N CYS A 376 -0.35 -3.25 -2.93
CA CYS A 376 -0.38 -2.42 -1.73
C CYS A 376 -0.88 -0.99 -2.06
N PRO A 377 -1.86 -0.45 -1.30
CA PRO A 377 -2.65 -1.14 -0.26
C PRO A 377 -3.58 -2.19 -0.89
N PHE A 378 -4.11 -3.13 -0.09
CA PHE A 378 -5.13 -4.05 -0.58
C PHE A 378 -6.47 -3.32 -0.68
N HIS A 379 -7.16 -3.46 -1.80
CA HIS A 379 -8.50 -2.95 -2.04
C HIS A 379 -9.44 -4.10 -2.33
#